data_AF-A0AAD9UJ07-F1
#
_entry.id   AF-A0AAD9UJ07-F1
#
_cell.length_a   1.000
_cell.length_b   1.000
_cell.length_c   1.000
_cell.angle_alpha   90.00
_cell.angle_beta   90.00
_cell.angle_gamma   90.00
#
_symmetry.space_group_name_H-M   'P 1'
#
loop_
_entity.id
_entity.type
_entity.pdbx_description
1 polymer ?
#
loop_
_entity_poly.entity_id
_entity_poly.type
_entity_poly.pdbx_seq_one_letter_code
_entity_poly.pdbx_strand_id
1 'polypeptide(L)'
;MYWMQHCRIKHMTTRRYLKVDDKLQLTLTNDLLDPTTIFSLRPIRKESEDNDMVETDTHCCIEHVITSTWITAIDEEYHRKKITDKSSMAGIQWCTATLKKIGVCKEMRYDDVFMLQKVSPADVRNFNYVAGVVPLINKIILDLTNGRLKLMWTIDCSVQGLTELKNFMTVNGEPAMGRQKLLRNIRVVERIVKVLDFPYQLTPEYELTKKLMVNCYDVLQAYLKGDSRKNELYIAKYMDVFLGQLSFEGGISIAVSAMLNELIRDNRKIVDRITHDHIDLFIDLLSKRKDYRFLDLLSVLCVCDDVVIPDNQKYITKMWLTTGRRECIFHTELGQNIRQCHNVVYMSRDRKDSWVTLQDFVSGKDVDNDEEFLFLEHQLRLFGNLSQGQNKYANRVITTELEYVSWQEAFICLTDKRLPNQLRASYCALIMGKSWCRHKRFPRAQVLKLVHYLVRYGYYANDEAMKELLGPLLSLLDSRNDKYCPDRTSMYYYY
;
A
#
# COMPACT_ATOMS: atom_id res chain seq x y z
N MET A 1 15.65 -7.55 -41.77
CA MET A 1 17.01 -7.75 -41.26
C MET A 1 17.45 -9.10 -41.76
N TYR A 2 18.67 -9.23 -42.26
CA TYR A 2 19.21 -10.49 -42.76
C TYR A 2 20.17 -11.12 -41.76
N TRP A 3 20.32 -12.45 -41.80
CA TRP A 3 21.36 -13.14 -41.04
C TRP A 3 22.73 -12.59 -41.45
N MET A 4 23.66 -12.58 -40.49
CA MET A 4 25.02 -12.08 -40.69
C MET A 4 25.14 -10.57 -40.99
N GLN A 5 24.01 -9.86 -41.14
CA GLN A 5 23.99 -8.41 -41.32
C GLN A 5 24.53 -7.72 -40.07
N HIS A 6 25.46 -6.78 -40.27
CA HIS A 6 25.99 -5.96 -39.19
C HIS A 6 24.89 -5.10 -38.56
N CYS A 7 24.79 -5.17 -37.24
CA CYS A 7 23.78 -4.50 -36.45
C CYS A 7 24.38 -3.90 -35.18
N ARG A 8 23.62 -3.04 -34.50
CA ARG A 8 23.96 -2.53 -33.17
C ARG A 8 22.83 -2.80 -32.22
N ILE A 9 23.15 -3.23 -31.00
CA ILE A 9 22.16 -3.50 -29.96
C ILE A 9 22.07 -2.27 -29.06
N LYS A 10 20.91 -1.62 -29.04
CA LYS A 10 20.67 -0.40 -28.26
C LYS A 10 19.76 -0.68 -27.07
N HIS A 11 20.22 -0.38 -25.87
CA HIS A 11 19.40 -0.46 -24.67
C HIS A 11 18.37 0.67 -24.64
N MET A 12 17.08 0.32 -24.61
CA MET A 12 16.00 1.29 -24.81
C MET A 12 15.89 2.35 -23.71
N THR A 13 16.11 2.01 -22.45
CA THR A 13 16.00 2.97 -21.33
C THR A 13 17.18 3.92 -21.22
N THR A 14 18.42 3.44 -21.38
CA THR A 14 19.62 4.30 -21.29
C THR A 14 20.04 4.90 -22.62
N ARG A 15 19.47 4.42 -23.73
CA ARG A 15 19.84 4.77 -25.11
C ARG A 15 21.30 4.51 -25.47
N ARG A 16 21.99 3.68 -24.67
CA ARG A 16 23.38 3.24 -24.90
C ARG A 16 23.44 2.03 -25.82
N TYR A 17 24.53 1.92 -26.57
CA TYR A 17 24.84 0.77 -27.39
C TYR A 17 25.67 -0.23 -26.59
N LEU A 18 25.41 -1.52 -26.80
CA LEU A 18 26.26 -2.60 -26.33
C LEU A 18 27.62 -2.49 -27.03
N LYS A 19 28.70 -2.74 -26.30
CA LYS A 19 30.08 -2.68 -26.77
C LYS A 19 30.91 -3.81 -26.16
N VAL A 20 31.91 -4.29 -26.89
CA VAL A 20 33.04 -5.04 -26.31
C VAL A 20 34.24 -4.10 -26.19
N ASP A 21 34.77 -3.94 -24.98
CA ASP A 21 35.95 -3.10 -24.74
C ASP A 21 37.29 -3.79 -25.09
N ASP A 22 38.39 -3.05 -24.99
CA ASP A 22 39.74 -3.57 -25.30
C ASP A 22 40.18 -4.72 -24.37
N LYS A 23 39.50 -4.91 -23.24
CA LYS A 23 39.73 -6.01 -22.29
C LYS A 23 38.80 -7.19 -22.52
N LEU A 24 38.10 -7.23 -23.66
CA LEU A 24 37.10 -8.24 -24.00
C LEU A 24 35.98 -8.33 -22.96
N GLN A 25 35.51 -7.19 -22.44
CA GLN A 25 34.38 -7.11 -21.53
C GLN A 25 33.19 -6.42 -22.18
N LEU A 26 31.98 -6.93 -21.89
CA LEU A 26 30.75 -6.30 -22.34
C LEU A 26 30.45 -5.06 -21.51
N THR A 27 30.28 -3.93 -22.20
CA THR A 27 29.99 -2.63 -21.59
C THR A 27 28.98 -1.85 -22.43
N LEU A 28 28.67 -0.62 -22.02
CA LEU A 28 27.71 0.25 -22.69
C LEU A 28 28.37 1.58 -23.04
N THR A 29 28.20 2.04 -24.28
CA THR A 29 28.68 3.35 -24.76
C THR A 29 27.54 4.22 -25.28
N ASN A 30 27.70 5.54 -25.21
CA ASN A 30 26.80 6.50 -25.87
C ASN A 30 27.23 6.79 -27.32
N ASP A 31 28.46 6.40 -27.70
CA ASP A 31 29.00 6.69 -29.02
C ASP A 31 28.41 5.75 -30.07
N LEU A 32 27.75 6.32 -31.08
CA LEU A 32 27.16 5.59 -32.20
C LEU A 32 28.22 5.19 -33.23
N LEU A 33 29.30 5.96 -33.35
CA LEU A 33 30.34 5.76 -34.36
C LEU A 33 31.39 4.75 -33.91
N ASP A 34 31.39 4.39 -32.63
CA ASP A 34 32.30 3.40 -32.07
C ASP A 34 32.16 2.05 -32.79
N PRO A 35 33.20 1.58 -33.50
CA PRO A 35 33.11 0.37 -34.31
C PRO A 35 32.99 -0.89 -33.43
N THR A 36 33.39 -0.83 -32.16
CA THR A 36 33.28 -1.94 -31.18
C THR A 36 31.84 -2.18 -30.69
N THR A 37 30.87 -1.49 -31.26
CA THR A 37 29.43 -1.68 -31.03
C THR A 37 28.77 -2.57 -32.07
N ILE A 38 29.53 -3.07 -33.05
CA ILE A 38 29.02 -3.80 -34.20
C ILE A 38 28.94 -5.31 -33.88
N PHE A 39 27.72 -5.85 -33.97
CA PHE A 39 27.42 -7.26 -33.76
C PHE A 39 26.76 -7.86 -35.00
N SER A 40 26.79 -9.19 -35.10
CA SER A 40 26.16 -9.97 -36.14
C SER A 40 25.35 -11.11 -35.52
N LEU A 41 24.15 -11.35 -36.07
CA LEU A 41 23.27 -12.43 -35.60
C LEU A 41 23.48 -13.67 -36.47
N ARG A 42 23.64 -14.82 -35.83
CA ARG A 42 23.93 -16.10 -36.48
C ARG A 42 22.84 -17.12 -36.14
N PRO A 43 22.26 -17.81 -37.13
CA PRO A 43 21.25 -18.83 -36.86
C PRO A 43 21.89 -20.09 -36.24
N ILE A 44 21.19 -20.78 -35.35
CA ILE A 44 21.65 -22.04 -34.74
C ILE A 44 21.36 -23.23 -35.65
N ARG A 45 20.18 -23.22 -36.30
CA ARG A 45 19.80 -24.14 -37.36
C ARG A 45 19.30 -23.30 -38.53
N LYS A 46 19.78 -23.58 -39.75
CA LYS A 46 19.19 -23.02 -40.96
C LYS A 46 17.92 -23.82 -41.25
N GLU A 47 16.76 -23.16 -41.25
CA GLU A 47 15.48 -23.81 -41.56
C GLU A 47 15.29 -24.00 -43.08
N SER A 48 15.97 -23.21 -43.91
CA SER A 48 16.08 -23.40 -45.36
C SER A 48 17.35 -22.73 -45.91
N GLU A 49 17.88 -23.21 -47.03
CA GLU A 49 19.07 -22.62 -47.68
C GLU A 49 18.76 -21.27 -48.36
N ASP A 50 17.50 -21.00 -48.67
CA ASP A 50 17.06 -19.82 -49.44
C ASP A 50 16.48 -18.66 -48.58
N ASN A 51 16.22 -18.87 -47.28
CA ASN A 51 15.68 -17.82 -46.41
C ASN A 51 16.75 -17.18 -45.53
N ASP A 52 17.35 -16.09 -46.04
CA ASP A 52 18.33 -15.29 -45.31
C ASP A 52 17.73 -14.24 -44.38
N MET A 53 16.39 -14.09 -44.31
CA MET A 53 15.75 -13.12 -43.43
C MET A 53 15.65 -13.63 -41.99
N VAL A 54 15.84 -12.70 -41.04
CA VAL A 54 15.61 -12.97 -39.62
C VAL A 54 14.12 -12.84 -39.34
N GLU A 55 13.48 -13.97 -39.04
CA GLU A 55 12.08 -14.02 -38.62
C GLU A 55 11.92 -13.68 -37.13
N THR A 56 10.69 -13.36 -36.72
CA THR A 56 10.35 -13.12 -35.32
C THR A 56 10.34 -14.42 -34.53
N ASP A 57 10.68 -14.34 -33.24
CA ASP A 57 10.68 -15.47 -32.30
C ASP A 57 11.70 -16.56 -32.67
N THR A 58 12.78 -16.15 -33.33
CA THR A 58 13.89 -17.01 -33.73
C THR A 58 15.00 -17.06 -32.70
N HIS A 59 15.73 -18.16 -32.68
CA HIS A 59 16.88 -18.37 -31.81
C HIS A 59 18.18 -18.09 -32.56
N CYS A 60 19.09 -17.33 -31.94
CA CYS A 60 20.34 -16.94 -32.55
C CYS A 60 21.50 -16.93 -31.55
N CYS A 61 22.71 -16.97 -32.10
CA CYS A 61 23.94 -16.62 -31.41
C CYS A 61 24.37 -15.22 -31.85
N ILE A 62 25.00 -14.47 -30.94
CA ILE A 62 25.40 -13.08 -31.19
C ILE A 62 26.93 -13.02 -31.22
N GLU A 63 27.47 -12.61 -32.37
CA GLU A 63 28.90 -12.47 -32.60
C GLU A 63 29.28 -10.99 -32.59
N HIS A 64 30.36 -10.63 -31.88
CA HIS A 64 31.00 -9.32 -31.99
C HIS A 64 31.97 -9.33 -33.18
N VAL A 65 31.74 -8.44 -34.14
CA VAL A 65 32.38 -8.50 -35.46
C VAL A 65 33.88 -8.25 -35.41
N ILE A 66 34.33 -7.26 -34.62
CA ILE A 66 35.74 -6.84 -34.61
C ILE A 66 36.65 -7.87 -33.95
N THR A 67 36.25 -8.41 -32.81
CA THR A 67 37.07 -9.36 -32.05
C THR A 67 36.79 -10.81 -32.43
N SER A 68 35.78 -11.05 -33.27
CA SER A 68 35.32 -12.40 -33.64
C SER A 68 35.03 -13.27 -32.41
N THR A 69 34.34 -12.68 -31.43
CA THR A 69 33.98 -13.35 -30.17
C THR A 69 32.47 -13.41 -30.01
N TRP A 70 31.98 -14.41 -29.28
CA TRP A 70 30.57 -14.71 -29.10
C TRP A 70 30.10 -14.33 -27.71
N ILE A 71 28.90 -13.73 -27.62
CA ILE A 71 28.27 -13.45 -26.33
C ILE A 71 27.95 -14.76 -25.62
N THR A 72 28.38 -14.91 -24.38
CA THR A 72 28.22 -16.14 -23.58
C THR A 72 27.79 -15.81 -22.15
N ALA A 73 27.02 -16.70 -21.53
CA ALA A 73 26.74 -16.60 -20.10
C ALA A 73 28.02 -16.93 -19.30
N ILE A 74 28.35 -16.08 -18.32
CA ILE A 74 29.41 -16.40 -17.35
C ILE A 74 28.73 -16.90 -16.08
N ASP A 75 29.25 -17.97 -15.48
CA ASP A 75 28.79 -18.47 -14.18
C ASP A 75 29.37 -17.65 -13.01
N GLU A 76 29.35 -16.33 -13.17
CA GLU A 76 29.71 -15.36 -12.15
C GLU A 76 28.49 -14.51 -11.78
N GLU A 77 28.25 -14.37 -10.48
CA GLU A 77 27.19 -13.50 -9.99
C GLU A 77 27.62 -12.02 -10.03
N TYR A 78 26.75 -11.19 -10.59
CA TYR A 78 26.85 -9.74 -10.52
C TYR A 78 26.34 -9.23 -9.17
N HIS A 79 27.28 -8.79 -8.34
CA HIS A 79 26.99 -8.23 -7.04
C HIS A 79 26.70 -6.73 -7.15
N ARG A 80 25.43 -6.34 -6.98
CA ARG A 80 25.06 -4.92 -6.85
C ARG A 80 25.68 -4.35 -5.57
N LYS A 81 26.14 -3.09 -5.60
CA LYS A 81 26.66 -2.38 -4.42
C LYS A 81 25.69 -2.54 -3.23
N LYS A 82 26.12 -3.23 -2.17
CA LYS A 82 25.26 -3.59 -1.02
C LYS A 82 24.91 -2.33 -0.23
N ILE A 83 23.64 -2.20 0.13
CA ILE A 83 23.19 -1.29 1.18
C ILE A 83 23.57 -1.96 2.50
N THR A 84 24.26 -1.23 3.38
CA THR A 84 24.91 -1.76 4.58
C THR A 84 23.93 -2.07 5.71
N ASP A 85 22.86 -1.29 5.83
CA ASP A 85 21.82 -1.48 6.84
C ASP A 85 20.59 -2.17 6.22
N LYS A 86 20.32 -3.42 6.62
CA LYS A 86 19.16 -4.21 6.15
C LYS A 86 17.91 -4.01 7.01
N SER A 87 18.08 -3.49 8.23
CA SER A 87 16.99 -3.30 9.20
C SER A 87 16.11 -2.11 8.85
N SER A 88 16.70 -0.99 8.41
CA SER A 88 15.95 0.20 8.02
C SER A 88 15.12 0.02 6.73
N MET A 89 14.17 0.94 6.53
CA MET A 89 13.40 1.07 5.29
C MET A 89 14.31 1.33 4.07
N ALA A 90 15.41 2.07 4.23
CA ALA A 90 16.37 2.27 3.15
C ALA A 90 17.04 0.94 2.69
N GLY A 91 17.12 -0.04 3.59
CA GLY A 91 17.67 -1.38 3.36
C GLY A 91 16.78 -2.35 2.59
N ILE A 92 15.52 -1.99 2.29
CA ILE A 92 14.57 -2.90 1.64
C ILE A 92 15.07 -3.29 0.25
N GLN A 93 15.20 -4.61 0.03
CA GLN A 93 15.41 -5.16 -1.31
C GLN A 93 14.07 -5.46 -1.98
N TRP A 94 13.76 -4.71 -3.03
CA TRP A 94 12.57 -4.91 -3.85
C TRP A 94 12.70 -6.05 -4.88
N CYS A 95 13.94 -6.49 -5.16
CA CYS A 95 14.23 -7.60 -6.06
C CYS A 95 15.26 -8.52 -5.41
N THR A 96 14.90 -9.79 -5.27
CA THR A 96 15.76 -10.86 -4.77
C THR A 96 16.44 -11.66 -5.87
N ALA A 97 16.20 -11.31 -7.15
CA ALA A 97 16.77 -12.04 -8.27
C ALA A 97 18.29 -11.91 -8.30
N THR A 98 18.97 -13.05 -8.37
CA THR A 98 20.40 -13.15 -8.63
C THR A 98 20.67 -12.65 -10.05
N LEU A 99 21.60 -11.71 -10.18
CA LEU A 99 22.03 -11.21 -11.47
C LEU A 99 23.27 -12.02 -11.88
N LYS A 100 23.27 -12.59 -13.08
CA LYS A 100 24.46 -13.21 -13.66
C LYS A 100 25.17 -12.24 -14.59
N LYS A 101 26.48 -12.37 -14.70
CA LYS A 101 27.26 -11.65 -15.71
C LYS A 101 27.14 -12.33 -17.07
N ILE A 102 27.25 -11.51 -18.11
CA ILE A 102 27.36 -11.96 -19.50
C ILE A 102 28.73 -11.49 -19.98
N GLY A 103 29.43 -12.34 -20.70
CA GLY A 103 30.76 -12.07 -21.24
C GLY A 103 30.86 -12.38 -22.72
N VAL A 104 32.10 -12.47 -23.19
CA VAL A 104 32.41 -12.93 -24.54
C VAL A 104 33.42 -14.09 -24.51
N CYS A 105 33.33 -14.99 -25.47
CA CYS A 105 34.24 -16.12 -25.65
C CYS A 105 34.67 -16.27 -27.12
N LYS A 106 35.80 -16.94 -27.38
CA LYS A 106 36.32 -17.11 -28.74
C LYS A 106 35.57 -18.18 -29.54
N GLU A 107 35.12 -19.24 -28.88
CA GLU A 107 34.43 -20.36 -29.52
C GLU A 107 32.93 -20.26 -29.32
N MET A 108 32.16 -20.53 -30.38
CA MET A 108 30.71 -20.58 -30.31
C MET A 108 30.29 -21.76 -29.42
N ARG A 109 29.41 -21.50 -28.44
CA ARG A 109 28.81 -22.52 -27.58
C ARG A 109 27.37 -22.74 -27.98
N TYR A 110 27.00 -23.99 -28.24
CA TYR A 110 25.63 -24.35 -28.64
C TYR A 110 24.58 -24.12 -27.53
N ASP A 111 25.02 -24.00 -26.28
CA ASP A 111 24.15 -23.74 -25.13
C ASP A 111 23.86 -22.23 -24.92
N ASP A 112 24.66 -21.34 -25.52
CA ASP A 112 24.53 -19.89 -25.38
C ASP A 112 23.61 -19.31 -26.46
N VAL A 113 22.31 -19.55 -26.29
CA VAL A 113 21.26 -19.23 -27.26
C VAL A 113 20.41 -18.03 -26.80
N PHE A 114 20.22 -17.06 -27.70
CA PHE A 114 19.36 -15.90 -27.47
C PHE A 114 18.09 -15.99 -28.32
N MET A 115 16.95 -15.59 -27.76
CA MET A 115 15.67 -15.53 -28.48
C MET A 115 15.37 -14.08 -28.89
N LEU A 116 15.06 -13.86 -30.17
CA LEU A 116 14.66 -12.58 -30.71
C LEU A 116 13.14 -12.44 -30.71
N GLN A 117 12.59 -11.84 -29.67
CA GLN A 117 11.14 -11.65 -29.57
C GLN A 117 10.70 -10.25 -30.04
N LYS A 118 9.67 -10.20 -30.87
CA LYS A 118 9.06 -8.93 -31.28
C LYS A 118 8.17 -8.38 -30.17
N VAL A 119 8.42 -7.13 -29.78
CA VAL A 119 7.59 -6.42 -28.80
C VAL A 119 6.37 -5.81 -29.49
N SER A 120 5.21 -5.84 -28.82
CA SER A 120 3.98 -5.26 -29.37
C SER A 120 4.11 -3.74 -29.60
N PRO A 121 3.47 -3.18 -30.64
CA PRO A 121 3.46 -1.73 -30.85
C PRO A 121 2.85 -0.95 -29.68
N ALA A 122 1.91 -1.57 -28.95
CA ALA A 122 1.28 -0.96 -27.78
C ALA A 122 2.29 -0.78 -26.63
N ASP A 123 3.13 -1.78 -26.36
CA ASP A 123 4.15 -1.70 -25.31
C ASP A 123 5.24 -0.68 -25.65
N VAL A 124 5.61 -0.58 -26.94
CA VAL A 124 6.53 0.47 -27.41
C VAL A 124 5.95 1.86 -27.18
N ARG A 125 4.65 2.06 -27.47
CA ARG A 125 3.96 3.33 -27.17
C ARG A 125 3.91 3.61 -25.67
N ASN A 126 3.56 2.62 -24.84
CA ASN A 126 3.54 2.75 -23.39
C ASN A 126 4.93 3.13 -22.84
N PHE A 127 5.99 2.47 -23.33
CA PHE A 127 7.37 2.80 -22.98
C PHE A 127 7.72 4.24 -23.36
N ASN A 128 7.45 4.63 -24.62
CA ASN A 128 7.77 5.96 -25.11
C ASN A 128 7.02 7.05 -24.36
N TYR A 129 5.76 6.80 -23.97
CA TYR A 129 4.98 7.71 -23.13
C TYR A 129 5.68 7.97 -21.80
N VAL A 130 6.00 6.92 -21.03
CA VAL A 130 6.67 7.07 -19.72
C VAL A 130 8.07 7.67 -19.88
N ALA A 131 8.81 7.30 -20.94
CA ALA A 131 10.10 7.89 -21.24
C ALA A 131 10.00 9.40 -21.57
N GLY A 132 8.92 9.83 -22.23
CA GLY A 132 8.64 11.24 -22.51
C GLY A 132 8.29 12.07 -21.28
N VAL A 133 7.77 11.44 -20.22
CA VAL A 133 7.50 12.11 -18.93
C VAL A 133 8.79 12.38 -18.14
N VAL A 134 9.86 11.63 -18.37
CA VAL A 134 11.14 11.84 -17.66
C VAL A 134 11.71 13.26 -17.84
N PRO A 135 11.84 13.79 -19.07
CA PRO A 135 12.23 15.19 -19.29
C PRO A 135 11.33 16.20 -18.57
N LEU A 136 10.02 15.99 -18.54
CA LEU A 136 9.09 16.86 -17.83
C LEU A 136 9.41 16.93 -16.33
N ILE A 137 9.55 15.78 -15.66
CA ILE A 137 9.85 15.76 -14.23
C ILE A 137 11.25 16.31 -13.95
N ASN A 138 12.24 16.01 -14.79
CA ASN A 138 13.57 16.60 -14.66
C ASN A 138 13.53 18.14 -14.80
N LYS A 139 12.68 18.67 -15.70
CA LYS A 139 12.46 20.11 -15.83
C LYS A 139 11.82 20.68 -14.56
N ILE A 140 10.82 20.02 -13.98
CA ILE A 140 10.21 20.42 -12.69
C ILE A 140 11.29 20.51 -11.60
N ILE A 141 12.13 19.48 -11.46
CA ILE A 141 13.24 19.48 -10.49
C ILE A 141 14.20 20.65 -10.74
N LEU A 142 14.57 20.90 -12.00
CA LEU A 142 15.44 22.01 -12.38
C LEU A 142 14.80 23.36 -12.06
N ASP A 143 13.51 23.52 -12.32
CA ASP A 143 12.77 24.76 -12.06
C ASP A 143 12.55 25.00 -10.57
N LEU A 144 12.40 23.95 -9.75
CA LEU A 144 12.43 24.05 -8.28
C LEU A 144 13.80 24.53 -7.80
N THR A 145 14.86 23.87 -8.27
CA THR A 145 16.24 24.16 -7.85
C THR A 145 16.65 25.58 -8.21
N ASN A 146 16.23 26.08 -9.38
CA ASN A 146 16.54 27.42 -9.87
C ASN A 146 15.53 28.49 -9.40
N GLY A 147 14.53 28.13 -8.59
CA GLY A 147 13.48 29.06 -8.15
C GLY A 147 12.62 29.63 -9.29
N ARG A 148 12.47 28.91 -10.41
CA ARG A 148 11.66 29.30 -11.57
C ARG A 148 10.21 28.84 -11.47
N LEU A 149 9.89 27.94 -10.56
CA LEU A 149 8.55 27.39 -10.37
C LEU A 149 7.54 28.33 -9.68
N LYS A 150 7.80 29.64 -9.71
CA LYS A 150 6.97 30.68 -9.11
C LYS A 150 5.75 31.05 -9.97
N LEU A 151 5.77 30.67 -11.25
CA LEU A 151 4.73 31.03 -12.20
C LEU A 151 3.58 30.02 -12.15
N MET A 152 2.36 30.50 -11.92
CA MET A 152 1.14 29.68 -11.85
C MET A 152 0.99 28.75 -13.07
N TRP A 153 1.20 29.28 -14.28
CA TRP A 153 1.09 28.48 -15.51
C TRP A 153 2.07 27.29 -15.53
N THR A 154 3.28 27.46 -14.98
CA THR A 154 4.29 26.39 -14.94
C THR A 154 3.86 25.28 -13.99
N ILE A 155 3.25 25.65 -12.86
CA ILE A 155 2.69 24.69 -11.90
C ILE A 155 1.51 23.96 -12.53
N ASP A 156 0.58 24.66 -13.18
CA ASP A 156 -0.58 24.05 -13.82
C ASP A 156 -0.20 23.09 -14.94
N CYS A 157 0.75 23.44 -15.80
CA CYS A 157 1.28 22.52 -16.81
C CYS A 157 1.95 21.29 -16.19
N SER A 158 2.69 21.48 -15.08
CA SER A 158 3.33 20.38 -14.36
C SER A 158 2.30 19.44 -13.73
N VAL A 159 1.27 20.00 -13.11
CA VAL A 159 0.15 19.28 -12.51
C VAL A 159 -0.64 18.52 -13.58
N GLN A 160 -0.89 19.13 -14.74
CA GLN A 160 -1.56 18.46 -15.85
C GLN A 160 -0.77 17.23 -16.31
N GLY A 161 0.55 17.35 -16.53
CA GLY A 161 1.37 16.22 -16.94
C GLY A 161 1.43 15.09 -15.90
N LEU A 162 1.41 15.43 -14.60
CA LEU A 162 1.29 14.43 -13.53
C LEU A 162 -0.09 13.77 -13.49
N THR A 163 -1.16 14.53 -13.73
CA THR A 163 -2.54 14.01 -13.81
C THR A 163 -2.69 13.05 -14.99
N GLU A 164 -2.12 13.38 -16.15
CA GLU A 164 -2.10 12.48 -17.30
C GLU A 164 -1.30 11.20 -17.00
N LEU A 165 -0.17 11.31 -16.29
CA LEU A 165 0.60 10.13 -15.85
C LEU A 165 -0.19 9.26 -14.87
N LYS A 166 -0.94 9.86 -13.92
CA LYS A 166 -1.85 9.15 -13.01
C LYS A 166 -2.87 8.36 -13.80
N ASN A 167 -3.57 9.02 -14.73
CA ASN A 167 -4.61 8.40 -15.56
C ASN A 167 -4.04 7.32 -16.49
N PHE A 168 -2.81 7.50 -16.98
CA PHE A 168 -2.14 6.50 -17.81
C PHE A 168 -1.96 5.15 -17.08
N MET A 169 -1.82 5.13 -15.77
CA MET A 169 -1.68 3.89 -15.00
C MET A 169 -2.99 3.12 -14.79
N THR A 170 -4.13 3.69 -15.17
CA THR A 170 -5.45 3.08 -15.02
C THR A 170 -6.06 2.82 -16.40
N VAL A 171 -6.68 1.66 -16.58
CA VAL A 171 -7.42 1.31 -17.81
C VAL A 171 -8.77 0.78 -17.39
N ASN A 172 -9.85 1.43 -17.83
CA ASN A 172 -11.23 1.06 -17.49
C ASN A 172 -11.50 0.97 -15.98
N GLY A 173 -10.89 1.85 -15.19
CA GLY A 173 -11.01 1.85 -13.73
C GLY A 173 -10.01 0.93 -13.00
N GLU A 174 -9.36 0.02 -13.72
CA GLU A 174 -8.46 -0.97 -13.13
C GLU A 174 -6.97 -0.59 -13.26
N PRO A 175 -6.11 -0.96 -12.29
CA PRO A 175 -4.68 -0.68 -12.33
C PRO A 175 -3.96 -1.49 -13.42
N ALA A 176 -3.20 -0.81 -14.28
CA ALA A 176 -2.41 -1.42 -15.33
C ALA A 176 -0.98 -1.72 -14.85
N MET A 177 -0.78 -2.90 -14.26
CA MET A 177 0.51 -3.33 -13.68
C MET A 177 1.72 -3.18 -14.62
N GLY A 178 1.55 -3.46 -15.92
CA GLY A 178 2.59 -3.30 -16.93
C GLY A 178 3.06 -1.85 -17.07
N ARG A 179 2.13 -0.89 -16.99
CA ARG A 179 2.40 0.55 -17.07
C ARG A 179 3.06 1.05 -15.78
N GLN A 180 2.57 0.64 -14.61
CA GLN A 180 3.20 0.97 -13.33
C GLN A 180 4.64 0.43 -13.24
N LYS A 181 4.89 -0.79 -13.73
CA LYS A 181 6.24 -1.38 -13.80
C LYS A 181 7.21 -0.52 -14.61
N LEU A 182 6.75 0.17 -15.66
CA LEU A 182 7.58 1.10 -16.44
C LEU A 182 8.05 2.29 -15.60
N LEU A 183 7.19 2.88 -14.75
CA LEU A 183 7.57 3.99 -13.89
C LEU A 183 8.72 3.61 -12.95
N ARG A 184 8.69 2.40 -12.39
CA ARG A 184 9.80 1.86 -11.60
C ARG A 184 11.06 1.70 -12.45
N ASN A 185 10.96 0.97 -13.56
CA ASN A 185 12.11 0.59 -14.38
C ASN A 185 12.82 1.80 -15.03
N ILE A 186 12.06 2.85 -15.36
CA ILE A 186 12.56 4.10 -15.95
C ILE A 186 12.97 5.12 -14.86
N ARG A 187 12.76 4.78 -13.58
CA ARG A 187 13.07 5.61 -12.40
C ARG A 187 12.27 6.91 -12.36
N VAL A 188 11.01 6.87 -12.78
CA VAL A 188 10.07 7.99 -12.65
C VAL A 188 9.73 8.21 -11.18
N VAL A 189 9.45 7.15 -10.43
CA VAL A 189 9.11 7.21 -9.00
C VAL A 189 10.18 7.95 -8.19
N GLU A 190 11.45 7.63 -8.40
CA GLU A 190 12.57 8.26 -7.68
C GLU A 190 12.68 9.76 -7.99
N ARG A 191 12.29 10.18 -9.19
CA ARG A 191 12.27 11.59 -9.58
C ARG A 191 11.09 12.32 -8.95
N ILE A 192 9.92 11.69 -8.86
CA ILE A 192 8.76 12.24 -8.14
C ILE A 192 9.10 12.41 -6.66
N VAL A 193 9.75 11.42 -6.04
CA VAL A 193 10.22 11.56 -4.65
C VAL A 193 11.20 12.72 -4.50
N LYS A 194 12.11 12.94 -5.45
CA LYS A 194 12.99 14.13 -5.43
C LYS A 194 12.25 15.46 -5.54
N VAL A 195 11.12 15.49 -6.25
CA VAL A 195 10.23 16.67 -6.26
C VAL A 195 9.65 16.86 -4.86
N LEU A 196 9.11 15.80 -4.26
CA LEU A 196 8.52 15.85 -2.91
C LEU A 196 9.53 16.21 -1.80
N ASP A 197 10.77 15.76 -1.90
CA ASP A 197 11.84 15.97 -0.92
C ASP A 197 12.44 17.40 -0.98
N PHE A 198 11.91 18.26 -1.84
CA PHE A 198 12.32 19.66 -1.89
C PHE A 198 11.83 20.41 -0.63
N PRO A 199 12.64 21.32 -0.02
CA PRO A 199 12.30 21.98 1.23
C PRO A 199 11.29 23.14 1.03
N TYR A 200 10.08 22.82 0.57
CA TYR A 200 9.07 23.80 0.18
C TYR A 200 8.65 24.77 1.30
N GLN A 201 8.65 24.33 2.55
CA GLN A 201 8.26 25.17 3.70
C GLN A 201 9.19 26.38 3.91
N LEU A 202 10.41 26.33 3.37
CA LEU A 202 11.37 27.43 3.43
C LEU A 202 11.19 28.43 2.27
N THR A 203 10.24 28.17 1.36
CA THR A 203 10.03 29.00 0.17
C THR A 203 8.77 29.87 0.30
N PRO A 204 8.81 31.15 -0.14
CA PRO A 204 7.62 32.02 -0.17
C PRO A 204 6.48 31.46 -1.00
N GLU A 205 6.80 30.61 -1.99
CA GLU A 205 5.84 30.03 -2.93
C GLU A 205 5.26 28.68 -2.46
N TYR A 206 5.36 28.37 -1.15
CA TYR A 206 4.84 27.13 -0.58
C TYR A 206 3.37 26.89 -0.95
N GLU A 207 2.51 27.91 -0.82
CA GLU A 207 1.08 27.78 -1.14
C GLU A 207 0.82 27.40 -2.60
N LEU A 208 1.57 27.98 -3.54
CA LEU A 208 1.43 27.67 -4.97
C LEU A 208 1.87 26.22 -5.26
N THR A 209 2.88 25.73 -4.55
CA THR A 209 3.47 24.41 -4.78
C THR A 209 2.72 23.27 -4.09
N LYS A 210 1.77 23.53 -3.17
CA LYS A 210 0.93 22.50 -2.55
C LYS A 210 0.20 21.65 -3.58
N LYS A 211 -0.36 22.26 -4.63
CA LYS A 211 -1.07 21.56 -5.71
C LYS A 211 -0.16 20.57 -6.44
N LEU A 212 1.10 20.95 -6.67
CA LEU A 212 2.11 20.08 -7.27
C LEU A 212 2.44 18.89 -6.36
N MET A 213 2.61 19.13 -5.06
CA MET A 213 2.89 18.06 -4.08
C MET A 213 1.75 17.05 -3.99
N VAL A 214 0.51 17.54 -3.86
CA VAL A 214 -0.68 16.66 -3.84
C VAL A 214 -0.75 15.80 -5.10
N ASN A 215 -0.52 16.38 -6.28
CA ASN A 215 -0.51 15.61 -7.53
C ASN A 215 0.64 14.59 -7.61
N CYS A 216 1.80 14.89 -7.02
CA CYS A 216 2.87 13.90 -6.90
C CYS A 216 2.42 12.71 -6.03
N TYR A 217 1.77 12.96 -4.90
CA TYR A 217 1.21 11.90 -4.05
C TYR A 217 0.12 11.09 -4.74
N ASP A 218 -0.77 11.75 -5.49
CA ASP A 218 -1.79 11.08 -6.30
C ASP A 218 -1.19 10.11 -7.33
N VAL A 219 -0.08 10.50 -7.98
CA VAL A 219 0.65 9.61 -8.90
C VAL A 219 1.27 8.44 -8.14
N LEU A 220 1.87 8.69 -6.97
CA LEU A 220 2.47 7.62 -6.16
C LEU A 220 1.41 6.65 -5.63
N GLN A 221 0.24 7.14 -5.22
CA GLN A 221 -0.89 6.32 -4.81
C GLN A 221 -1.39 5.46 -5.98
N ALA A 222 -1.59 6.05 -7.16
CA ALA A 222 -1.98 5.29 -8.36
C ALA A 222 -0.93 4.26 -8.81
N TYR A 223 0.36 4.52 -8.52
CA TYR A 223 1.44 3.56 -8.76
C TYR A 223 1.41 2.35 -7.81
N LEU A 224 0.86 2.52 -6.60
CA LEU A 224 0.74 1.47 -5.58
C LEU A 224 -0.51 0.59 -5.74
N LYS A 225 -1.59 1.13 -6.31
CA LYS A 225 -2.83 0.36 -6.55
C LYS A 225 -2.57 -0.96 -7.30
N GLY A 226 -3.28 -2.01 -6.90
CA GLY A 226 -3.20 -3.35 -7.52
C GLY A 226 -2.13 -4.26 -6.91
N ASP A 227 -1.79 -4.05 -5.64
CA ASP A 227 -1.05 -4.97 -4.76
C ASP A 227 0.30 -5.48 -5.32
N SER A 228 1.01 -4.61 -6.03
CA SER A 228 2.31 -4.93 -6.58
C SER A 228 3.38 -4.85 -5.50
N ARG A 229 3.67 -5.99 -4.86
CA ARG A 229 4.72 -6.10 -3.82
C ARG A 229 6.07 -5.53 -4.23
N LYS A 230 6.46 -5.70 -5.51
CA LYS A 230 7.74 -5.14 -6.02
C LYS A 230 7.69 -3.62 -6.16
N ASN A 231 6.52 -3.01 -6.33
CA ASN A 231 6.36 -1.56 -6.39
C ASN A 231 6.37 -0.95 -4.99
N GLU A 232 5.62 -1.54 -4.05
CA GLU A 232 5.61 -1.17 -2.62
C GLU A 232 7.03 -1.18 -2.04
N LEU A 233 7.73 -2.31 -2.14
CA LEU A 233 9.10 -2.43 -1.61
C LEU A 233 10.09 -1.48 -2.29
N TYR A 234 9.83 -1.10 -3.55
CA TYR A 234 10.70 -0.17 -4.27
C TYR A 234 10.58 1.26 -3.75
N ILE A 235 9.37 1.69 -3.40
CA ILE A 235 9.11 3.04 -2.91
C ILE A 235 9.28 3.16 -1.40
N ALA A 236 9.09 2.09 -0.63
CA ALA A 236 9.24 2.05 0.82
C ALA A 236 10.60 2.54 1.33
N LYS A 237 11.66 2.48 0.52
CA LYS A 237 12.97 3.05 0.86
C LYS A 237 12.97 4.57 1.09
N TYR A 238 11.90 5.26 0.70
CA TYR A 238 11.69 6.70 0.89
C TYR A 238 10.69 7.02 2.00
N MET A 239 10.36 6.05 2.86
CA MET A 239 9.34 6.18 3.91
C MET A 239 9.51 7.45 4.75
N ASP A 240 10.74 7.78 5.13
CA ASP A 240 11.05 8.92 6.00
C ASP A 240 10.64 10.26 5.38
N VAL A 241 10.78 10.40 4.05
CA VAL A 241 10.32 11.60 3.31
C VAL A 241 8.82 11.76 3.47
N PHE A 242 8.07 10.66 3.36
CA PHE A 242 6.61 10.68 3.46
C PHE A 242 6.14 10.93 4.89
N LEU A 243 6.75 10.26 5.87
CA LEU A 243 6.44 10.44 7.29
C LEU A 243 6.68 11.89 7.74
N GLY A 244 7.77 12.52 7.28
CA GLY A 244 8.06 13.93 7.56
C GLY A 244 6.96 14.90 7.09
N GLN A 245 6.23 14.52 6.03
CA GLN A 245 5.19 15.35 5.41
C GLN A 245 3.78 15.11 5.98
N LEU A 246 3.58 14.11 6.85
CA LEU A 246 2.31 13.93 7.57
C LEU A 246 2.00 15.10 8.50
N SER A 247 3.03 15.81 8.98
CA SER A 247 2.87 17.00 9.82
C SER A 247 2.32 18.22 9.07
N PHE A 248 2.30 18.19 7.74
CA PHE A 248 1.85 19.31 6.93
C PHE A 248 0.33 19.47 7.03
N GLU A 249 -0.22 20.63 6.67
CA GLU A 249 -1.65 20.89 6.77
C GLU A 249 -2.40 20.75 5.44
N GLY A 250 -3.71 20.52 5.54
CA GLY A 250 -4.61 20.45 4.39
C GLY A 250 -4.34 19.28 3.45
N GLY A 251 -4.53 19.51 2.14
CA GLY A 251 -4.52 18.45 1.13
C GLY A 251 -3.26 17.59 1.05
N ILE A 252 -2.09 18.10 1.47
CA ILE A 252 -0.85 17.31 1.47
C ILE A 252 -0.94 16.17 2.49
N SER A 253 -1.34 16.47 3.73
CA SER A 253 -1.51 15.43 4.77
C SER A 253 -2.51 14.36 4.35
N ILE A 254 -3.60 14.78 3.69
CA ILE A 254 -4.63 13.88 3.17
C ILE A 254 -4.02 12.93 2.12
N ALA A 255 -3.33 13.49 1.13
CA ALA A 255 -2.75 12.71 0.03
C ALA A 255 -1.62 11.77 0.51
N VAL A 256 -0.74 12.24 1.41
CA VAL A 256 0.32 11.42 2.02
C VAL A 256 -0.30 10.26 2.80
N SER A 257 -1.28 10.53 3.66
CA SER A 257 -1.90 9.51 4.51
C SER A 257 -2.58 8.43 3.67
N ALA A 258 -3.29 8.84 2.61
CA ALA A 258 -3.95 7.89 1.71
C ALA A 258 -2.94 7.04 0.92
N MET A 259 -1.82 7.61 0.49
CA MET A 259 -0.73 6.88 -0.16
C MET A 259 -0.01 5.93 0.82
N LEU A 260 0.27 6.38 2.04
CA LEU A 260 0.92 5.56 3.06
C LEU A 260 0.05 4.40 3.52
N ASN A 261 -1.26 4.62 3.67
CA ASN A 261 -2.20 3.56 3.99
C ASN A 261 -2.13 2.44 2.94
N GLU A 262 -2.10 2.79 1.65
CA GLU A 262 -1.95 1.84 0.55
C GLU A 262 -0.57 1.15 0.56
N LEU A 263 0.50 1.89 0.86
CA LEU A 263 1.86 1.34 0.91
C LEU A 263 2.06 0.31 2.03
N ILE A 264 1.44 0.55 3.19
CA ILE A 264 1.64 -0.25 4.40
C ILE A 264 0.70 -1.46 4.43
N ARG A 265 -0.53 -1.28 3.92
CA ARG A 265 -1.57 -2.30 3.89
C ARG A 265 -1.02 -3.64 3.40
N ASP A 266 -1.27 -4.67 4.20
CA ASP A 266 -0.99 -6.06 3.83
C ASP A 266 0.44 -6.30 3.34
N ASN A 267 1.43 -5.53 3.84
CA ASN A 267 2.84 -5.72 3.53
C ASN A 267 3.69 -5.95 4.78
N ARG A 268 3.81 -7.23 5.17
CA ARG A 268 4.56 -7.64 6.35
C ARG A 268 6.01 -7.11 6.38
N LYS A 269 6.69 -7.06 5.22
CA LYS A 269 8.08 -6.57 5.12
C LYS A 269 8.23 -5.07 5.40
N ILE A 270 7.16 -4.31 5.22
CA ILE A 270 7.08 -2.89 5.56
C ILE A 270 6.61 -2.75 7.00
N VAL A 271 5.52 -3.43 7.37
CA VAL A 271 4.94 -3.36 8.72
C VAL A 271 5.95 -3.73 9.81
N ASP A 272 6.75 -4.79 9.61
CA ASP A 272 7.77 -5.20 10.58
C ASP A 272 8.90 -4.17 10.78
N ARG A 273 9.03 -3.17 9.90
CA ARG A 273 10.00 -2.07 10.01
C ARG A 273 9.40 -0.78 10.56
N ILE A 274 8.09 -0.74 10.80
CA ILE A 274 7.44 0.41 11.43
C ILE A 274 7.69 0.30 12.93
N THR A 275 8.46 1.24 13.47
CA THR A 275 8.80 1.30 14.89
C THR A 275 7.68 1.90 15.72
N HIS A 276 7.78 1.73 17.04
CA HIS A 276 6.86 2.38 17.99
C HIS A 276 6.93 3.91 17.90
N ASP A 277 8.07 4.51 17.56
CA ASP A 277 8.19 5.96 17.33
C ASP A 277 7.31 6.44 16.17
N HIS A 278 7.19 5.64 15.10
CA HIS A 278 6.27 5.96 13.99
C HIS A 278 4.80 5.86 14.44
N ILE A 279 4.47 4.87 15.28
CA ILE A 279 3.13 4.74 15.86
C ILE A 279 2.82 5.96 16.75
N ASP A 280 3.77 6.38 17.57
CA ASP A 280 3.63 7.54 18.44
C ASP A 280 3.43 8.83 17.64
N LEU A 281 4.13 8.99 16.51
CA LEU A 281 3.89 10.07 15.56
C LEU A 281 2.43 10.07 15.08
N PHE A 282 1.88 8.91 14.67
CA PHE A 282 0.49 8.83 14.21
C PHE A 282 -0.51 9.21 15.31
N ILE A 283 -0.29 8.70 16.54
CA ILE A 283 -1.13 9.03 17.70
C ILE A 283 -1.01 10.51 18.07
N ASP A 284 0.19 11.09 17.98
CA ASP A 284 0.42 12.52 18.26
C ASP A 284 -0.28 13.41 17.24
N LEU A 285 -0.23 13.07 15.95
CA LEU A 285 -0.95 13.79 14.91
C LEU A 285 -2.47 13.65 15.07
N LEU A 286 -2.95 12.46 15.43
CA LEU A 286 -4.36 12.20 15.75
C LEU A 286 -4.84 13.02 16.95
N SER A 287 -3.98 13.21 17.97
CA SER A 287 -4.33 14.00 19.16
C SER A 287 -4.45 15.49 18.84
N LYS A 288 -3.61 16.00 17.93
CA LYS A 288 -3.65 17.38 17.44
C LYS A 288 -4.78 17.62 16.44
N ARG A 289 -5.10 16.62 15.63
CA ARG A 289 -6.06 16.69 14.53
C ARG A 289 -6.90 15.42 14.52
N LYS A 290 -8.20 15.54 14.82
CA LYS A 290 -9.16 14.42 14.80
C LYS A 290 -9.46 13.97 13.37
N ASP A 291 -8.46 13.43 12.72
CA ASP A 291 -8.47 13.02 11.33
C ASP A 291 -8.45 11.48 11.26
N TYR A 292 -9.49 10.92 10.63
CA TYR A 292 -9.70 9.48 10.56
C TYR A 292 -8.59 8.75 9.77
N ARG A 293 -7.86 9.45 8.91
CA ARG A 293 -6.78 8.87 8.10
C ARG A 293 -5.62 8.38 8.97
N PHE A 294 -5.41 8.99 10.14
CA PHE A 294 -4.45 8.47 11.13
C PHE A 294 -4.97 7.20 11.83
N LEU A 295 -6.29 7.05 11.99
CA LEU A 295 -6.88 5.80 12.48
C LEU A 295 -6.67 4.68 11.46
N ASP A 296 -6.77 4.96 10.16
CA ASP A 296 -6.47 4.00 9.10
C ASP A 296 -5.01 3.54 9.12
N LEU A 297 -4.07 4.47 9.26
CA LEU A 297 -2.65 4.14 9.41
C LEU A 297 -2.39 3.26 10.63
N LEU A 298 -3.05 3.50 11.77
CA LEU A 298 -2.97 2.63 12.94
C LEU A 298 -3.63 1.26 12.70
N SER A 299 -4.72 1.25 11.94
CA SER A 299 -5.51 0.05 11.64
C SER A 299 -4.74 -0.97 10.82
N VAL A 300 -4.04 -0.54 9.76
CA VAL A 300 -3.21 -1.43 8.92
C VAL A 300 -1.97 -1.98 9.64
N LEU A 301 -1.63 -1.44 10.82
CA LEU A 301 -0.56 -1.97 11.67
C LEU A 301 -1.04 -3.04 12.65
N CYS A 302 -2.36 -3.19 12.84
CA CYS A 302 -2.93 -4.17 13.77
C CYS A 302 -3.09 -5.55 13.14
N VAL A 303 -3.37 -5.59 11.83
CA VAL A 303 -3.70 -6.79 11.05
C VAL A 303 -3.06 -6.64 9.67
N CYS A 304 -2.38 -7.68 9.19
CA CYS A 304 -1.67 -7.68 7.92
C CYS A 304 -1.84 -9.05 7.27
N ASP A 305 -2.37 -9.10 6.04
CA ASP A 305 -2.74 -10.34 5.34
C ASP A 305 -3.64 -11.24 6.22
N ASP A 306 -4.66 -10.65 6.87
CA ASP A 306 -5.56 -11.30 7.86
C ASP A 306 -4.87 -11.88 9.12
N VAL A 307 -3.56 -11.70 9.25
CA VAL A 307 -2.78 -12.12 10.41
C VAL A 307 -2.62 -10.96 11.39
N VAL A 308 -3.04 -11.18 12.64
CA VAL A 308 -2.91 -10.18 13.70
C VAL A 308 -1.45 -9.89 14.04
N ILE A 309 -1.18 -8.66 14.49
CA ILE A 309 0.13 -8.21 14.98
C ILE A 309 0.03 -7.87 16.46
N PRO A 310 0.20 -8.87 17.36
CA PRO A 310 -0.12 -8.69 18.78
C PRO A 310 0.69 -7.60 19.49
N ASP A 311 1.95 -7.39 19.07
CA ASP A 311 2.79 -6.33 19.63
C ASP A 311 2.22 -4.94 19.33
N ASN A 312 1.98 -4.64 18.05
CA ASN A 312 1.36 -3.39 17.60
C ASN A 312 -0.02 -3.19 18.23
N GLN A 313 -0.88 -4.21 18.25
CA GLN A 313 -2.21 -4.10 18.87
C GLN A 313 -2.10 -3.72 20.36
N LYS A 314 -1.19 -4.34 21.12
CA LYS A 314 -0.97 -4.01 22.54
C LYS A 314 -0.42 -2.60 22.70
N TYR A 315 0.56 -2.22 21.88
CA TYR A 315 1.20 -0.90 21.95
C TYR A 315 0.20 0.21 21.62
N ILE A 316 -0.51 0.10 20.49
CA ILE A 316 -1.54 1.06 20.08
C ILE A 316 -2.64 1.17 21.13
N THR A 317 -3.14 0.04 21.64
CA THR A 317 -4.12 0.06 22.76
C THR A 317 -3.58 0.86 23.94
N LYS A 318 -2.32 0.63 24.33
CA LYS A 318 -1.72 1.31 25.47
C LYS A 318 -1.58 2.83 25.24
N MET A 319 -1.03 3.21 24.09
CA MET A 319 -0.65 4.60 23.80
C MET A 319 -1.82 5.47 23.32
N TRP A 320 -2.82 4.89 22.67
CA TRP A 320 -3.98 5.64 22.21
C TRP A 320 -5.09 5.69 23.26
N LEU A 321 -5.42 4.56 23.90
CA LEU A 321 -6.59 4.48 24.79
C LEU A 321 -6.26 4.79 26.25
N THR A 322 -5.12 4.31 26.76
CA THR A 322 -4.83 4.41 28.21
C THR A 322 -4.04 5.65 28.60
N THR A 323 -3.04 6.08 27.84
CA THR A 323 -2.29 7.32 28.12
C THR A 323 -3.15 8.55 27.85
N GLY A 324 -2.85 9.69 28.51
CA GLY A 324 -3.67 10.92 28.54
C GLY A 324 -4.00 11.60 27.20
N ARG A 325 -3.76 10.94 26.07
CA ARG A 325 -4.14 11.31 24.70
C ARG A 325 -5.59 10.92 24.37
N ARG A 326 -6.45 10.71 25.39
CA ARG A 326 -7.86 10.28 25.25
C ARG A 326 -8.79 11.31 24.58
N GLU A 327 -8.27 12.51 24.33
CA GLU A 327 -9.05 13.64 23.83
C GLU A 327 -9.47 13.47 22.35
N CYS A 328 -8.82 12.57 21.61
CA CYS A 328 -9.12 12.23 20.23
C CYS A 328 -9.97 10.96 20.08
N ILE A 329 -10.93 10.74 20.99
CA ILE A 329 -11.87 9.62 20.91
C ILE A 329 -13.30 10.16 20.97
N PHE A 330 -14.18 9.65 20.10
CA PHE A 330 -15.62 9.82 20.25
C PHE A 330 -16.14 8.77 21.21
N HIS A 331 -16.88 9.22 22.22
CA HIS A 331 -17.49 8.33 23.20
C HIS A 331 -18.91 8.02 22.79
N THR A 332 -19.30 6.77 22.90
CA THR A 332 -20.69 6.34 22.75
C THR A 332 -21.17 5.72 24.06
N GLU A 333 -22.43 5.94 24.40
CA GLU A 333 -22.98 5.50 25.69
C GLU A 333 -24.49 5.29 25.61
N LEU A 334 -25.01 4.40 26.45
CA LEU A 334 -26.45 4.19 26.59
C LEU A 334 -27.08 5.31 27.41
N GLY A 335 -28.23 5.83 26.97
CA GLY A 335 -28.90 6.95 27.63
C GLY A 335 -29.15 6.70 29.12
N GLN A 336 -29.49 5.48 29.54
CA GLN A 336 -29.65 5.18 30.97
C GLN A 336 -28.38 5.41 31.82
N ASN A 337 -27.19 5.28 31.25
CA ASN A 337 -25.91 5.48 31.95
C ASN A 337 -25.58 6.97 32.10
N ILE A 338 -26.18 7.83 31.28
CA ILE A 338 -25.98 9.29 31.27
C ILE A 338 -27.25 10.06 31.62
N ARG A 339 -28.22 9.40 32.27
CA ARG A 339 -29.51 10.01 32.71
C ARG A 339 -30.36 10.59 31.56
N GLN A 340 -30.31 9.93 30.40
CA GLN A 340 -31.09 10.22 29.21
C GLN A 340 -32.06 9.07 28.87
N CYS A 341 -32.69 9.12 27.68
CA CYS A 341 -33.68 8.14 27.23
C CYS A 341 -33.13 6.70 27.23
N HIS A 342 -33.87 5.76 27.82
CA HIS A 342 -33.47 4.36 27.89
C HIS A 342 -33.40 3.72 26.49
N ASN A 343 -32.45 2.80 26.31
CA ASN A 343 -32.21 2.07 25.06
C ASN A 343 -31.97 2.97 23.83
N VAL A 344 -31.53 4.21 24.04
CA VAL A 344 -31.04 5.11 22.98
C VAL A 344 -29.53 5.26 23.16
N VAL A 345 -28.78 5.18 22.07
CA VAL A 345 -27.34 5.39 22.07
C VAL A 345 -27.06 6.87 21.80
N TYR A 346 -26.22 7.44 22.65
CA TYR A 346 -25.73 8.80 22.55
C TYR A 346 -24.25 8.80 22.21
N MET A 347 -23.80 9.89 21.62
CA MET A 347 -22.41 10.11 21.27
C MET A 347 -21.94 11.47 21.79
N SER A 348 -20.72 11.52 22.32
CA SER A 348 -20.00 12.72 22.73
C SER A 348 -18.70 12.86 21.95
N ARG A 349 -18.43 14.09 21.50
CA ARG A 349 -17.20 14.46 20.75
C ARG A 349 -16.15 15.13 21.63
N ASP A 350 -16.54 15.54 22.83
CA ASP A 350 -15.87 16.51 23.70
C ASP A 350 -15.70 15.95 25.12
N ARG A 351 -14.94 14.85 25.25
CA ARG A 351 -14.59 14.27 26.57
C ARG A 351 -15.79 13.96 27.49
N LYS A 352 -16.96 13.62 26.91
CA LYS A 352 -18.22 13.36 27.62
C LYS A 352 -18.92 14.61 28.18
N ASP A 353 -18.54 15.80 27.73
CA ASP A 353 -19.14 17.08 28.17
C ASP A 353 -20.54 17.29 27.57
N SER A 354 -20.72 16.98 26.27
CA SER A 354 -22.01 17.05 25.60
C SER A 354 -22.39 15.75 24.92
N TRP A 355 -23.69 15.45 24.91
CA TRP A 355 -24.24 14.21 24.37
C TRP A 355 -25.35 14.50 23.38
N VAL A 356 -25.22 13.96 22.17
CA VAL A 356 -26.26 13.98 21.13
C VAL A 356 -26.71 12.55 20.84
N THR A 357 -27.97 12.36 20.42
CA THR A 357 -28.37 11.00 20.01
C THR A 357 -27.53 10.59 18.80
N LEU A 358 -27.18 9.31 18.71
CA LEU A 358 -26.41 8.81 17.56
C LEU A 358 -27.19 8.99 16.25
N GLN A 359 -28.52 8.97 16.29
CA GLN A 359 -29.36 9.26 15.13
C GLN A 359 -29.25 10.70 14.68
N ASP A 360 -29.38 11.66 15.60
CA ASP A 360 -29.29 13.08 15.26
C ASP A 360 -27.89 13.44 14.78
N PHE A 361 -26.85 12.81 15.34
CA PHE A 361 -25.49 12.98 14.87
C PHE A 361 -25.32 12.57 13.41
N VAL A 362 -25.91 11.44 13.01
CA VAL A 362 -25.74 10.89 11.65
C VAL A 362 -26.75 11.49 10.67
N SER A 363 -27.86 12.03 11.16
CA SER A 363 -28.93 12.59 10.34
C SER A 363 -28.44 13.74 9.47
N GLY A 364 -28.61 13.61 8.16
CA GLY A 364 -28.23 14.64 7.18
C GLY A 364 -26.75 14.66 6.79
N LYS A 365 -25.94 13.72 7.28
CA LYS A 365 -24.52 13.59 6.91
C LYS A 365 -24.33 12.74 5.66
N ASP A 366 -23.37 13.15 4.83
CA ASP A 366 -22.87 12.34 3.72
C ASP A 366 -21.91 11.28 4.28
N VAL A 367 -22.32 10.01 4.21
CA VAL A 367 -21.58 8.88 4.80
C VAL A 367 -20.20 8.66 4.18
N ASP A 368 -19.99 9.14 2.95
CA ASP A 368 -18.74 8.94 2.22
C ASP A 368 -17.76 10.12 2.39
N ASN A 369 -18.25 11.30 2.82
CA ASN A 369 -17.47 12.54 2.82
C ASN A 369 -17.49 13.33 4.14
N ASP A 370 -18.40 13.04 5.06
CA ASP A 370 -18.45 13.73 6.37
C ASP A 370 -17.31 13.24 7.28
N GLU A 371 -16.32 14.10 7.50
CA GLU A 371 -15.11 13.78 8.27
C GLU A 371 -15.41 13.30 9.69
N GLU A 372 -16.47 13.79 10.36
CA GLU A 372 -16.83 13.33 11.70
C GLU A 372 -17.50 11.94 11.66
N PHE A 373 -18.35 11.66 10.66
CA PHE A 373 -18.94 10.34 10.47
C PHE A 373 -17.85 9.30 10.17
N LEU A 374 -16.95 9.62 9.23
CA LEU A 374 -15.80 8.77 8.88
C LEU A 374 -14.89 8.56 10.09
N PHE A 375 -14.68 9.59 10.91
CA PHE A 375 -13.94 9.44 12.17
C PHE A 375 -14.56 8.40 13.09
N LEU A 376 -15.88 8.49 13.36
CA LEU A 376 -16.57 7.51 14.20
C LEU A 376 -16.46 6.09 13.62
N GLU A 377 -16.72 5.95 12.32
CA GLU A 377 -16.70 4.65 11.64
C GLU A 377 -15.31 3.99 11.70
N HIS A 378 -14.27 4.75 11.36
CA HIS A 378 -12.90 4.25 11.35
C HIS A 378 -12.36 4.01 12.77
N GLN A 379 -12.84 4.76 13.77
CA GLN A 379 -12.58 4.48 15.18
C GLN A 379 -13.14 3.11 15.59
N LEU A 380 -14.39 2.83 15.23
CA LEU A 380 -15.03 1.53 15.49
C LEU A 380 -14.30 0.39 14.75
N ARG A 381 -13.85 0.64 13.52
CA ARG A 381 -13.02 -0.31 12.76
C ARG A 381 -11.71 -0.62 13.47
N LEU A 382 -10.99 0.41 13.95
CA LEU A 382 -9.74 0.25 14.70
C LEU A 382 -9.97 -0.52 16.01
N PHE A 383 -11.06 -0.26 16.75
CA PHE A 383 -11.43 -1.06 17.92
C PHE A 383 -11.61 -2.55 17.58
N GLY A 384 -12.18 -2.86 16.41
CA GLY A 384 -12.30 -4.22 15.90
C GLY A 384 -10.94 -4.86 15.67
N ASN A 385 -10.07 -4.16 14.94
CA ASN A 385 -8.73 -4.65 14.60
C ASN A 385 -7.80 -4.78 15.81
N LEU A 386 -7.94 -3.93 16.84
CA LEU A 386 -7.25 -4.07 18.13
C LEU A 386 -7.72 -5.30 18.91
N SER A 387 -8.99 -5.66 18.77
CA SER A 387 -9.64 -6.75 19.51
C SER A 387 -9.49 -8.11 18.82
N GLN A 388 -9.16 -8.13 17.53
CA GLN A 388 -9.02 -9.34 16.71
C GLN A 388 -7.96 -10.30 17.28
N GLY A 389 -8.16 -11.60 17.08
CA GLY A 389 -7.24 -12.63 17.58
C GLY A 389 -7.30 -12.82 19.10
N GLN A 390 -8.40 -12.41 19.75
CA GLN A 390 -8.61 -12.51 21.20
C GLN A 390 -7.57 -11.74 22.04
N ASN A 391 -7.20 -10.52 21.61
CA ASN A 391 -6.31 -9.66 22.39
C ASN A 391 -6.96 -9.30 23.74
N LYS A 392 -6.62 -10.04 24.80
CA LYS A 392 -7.23 -9.89 26.12
C LYS A 392 -6.99 -8.51 26.72
N TYR A 393 -5.85 -7.88 26.43
CA TYR A 393 -5.52 -6.55 26.93
C TYR A 393 -6.44 -5.51 26.28
N ALA A 394 -6.48 -5.46 24.95
CA ALA A 394 -7.35 -4.55 24.21
C ALA A 394 -8.83 -4.73 24.57
N ASN A 395 -9.30 -5.99 24.62
CA ASN A 395 -10.66 -6.29 25.02
C ASN A 395 -10.96 -5.80 26.45
N ARG A 396 -10.09 -6.04 27.41
CA ARG A 396 -10.28 -5.57 28.79
C ARG A 396 -10.33 -4.03 28.84
N VAL A 397 -9.42 -3.35 28.16
CA VAL A 397 -9.37 -1.87 28.13
C VAL A 397 -10.62 -1.29 27.47
N ILE A 398 -10.98 -1.74 26.28
CA ILE A 398 -12.10 -1.19 25.48
C ILE A 398 -13.45 -1.44 26.17
N THR A 399 -13.63 -2.60 26.79
CA THR A 399 -14.96 -3.07 27.19
C THR A 399 -15.23 -2.97 28.68
N THR A 400 -14.18 -3.10 29.51
CA THR A 400 -14.32 -3.23 30.96
C THR A 400 -13.71 -2.04 31.70
N GLU A 401 -12.52 -1.58 31.31
CA GLU A 401 -11.83 -0.52 32.06
C GLU A 401 -12.25 0.88 31.65
N LEU A 402 -12.40 1.12 30.33
CA LEU A 402 -12.74 2.44 29.79
C LEU A 402 -14.15 2.50 29.20
N GLU A 403 -14.81 1.33 29.05
CA GLU A 403 -16.19 1.19 28.60
C GLU A 403 -16.50 2.02 27.34
N TYR A 404 -15.60 1.98 26.35
CA TYR A 404 -15.76 2.77 25.12
C TYR A 404 -16.91 2.29 24.24
N VAL A 405 -17.19 0.97 24.23
CA VAL A 405 -18.32 0.39 23.51
C VAL A 405 -18.84 -0.81 24.29
N SER A 406 -20.13 -0.76 24.68
CA SER A 406 -20.80 -1.87 25.36
C SER A 406 -21.46 -2.86 24.37
N TRP A 407 -21.81 -4.08 24.82
CA TRP A 407 -22.45 -5.08 23.96
C TRP A 407 -23.84 -4.59 23.56
N GLN A 408 -24.55 -4.13 24.58
CA GLN A 408 -25.94 -3.73 24.50
C GLN A 408 -26.07 -2.52 23.58
N GLU A 409 -25.16 -1.57 23.70
CA GLU A 409 -25.03 -0.45 22.77
C GLU A 409 -24.79 -0.92 21.33
N ALA A 410 -23.78 -1.77 21.10
CA ALA A 410 -23.49 -2.26 19.76
C ALA A 410 -24.68 -3.02 19.13
N PHE A 411 -25.39 -3.82 19.93
CA PHE A 411 -26.59 -4.53 19.49
C PHE A 411 -27.75 -3.58 19.16
N ILE A 412 -27.99 -2.56 19.98
CA ILE A 412 -29.00 -1.53 19.71
C ILE A 412 -28.67 -0.83 18.38
N CYS A 413 -27.42 -0.38 18.21
CA CYS A 413 -26.97 0.26 16.96
C CYS A 413 -27.15 -0.65 15.74
N LEU A 414 -26.82 -1.94 15.85
CA LEU A 414 -26.99 -2.89 14.75
C LEU A 414 -28.46 -3.06 14.34
N THR A 415 -29.38 -3.03 15.30
CA THR A 415 -30.82 -3.24 15.05
C THR A 415 -31.59 -1.98 14.66
N ASP A 416 -31.03 -0.79 14.92
CA ASP A 416 -31.65 0.49 14.58
C ASP A 416 -31.58 0.76 13.08
N LYS A 417 -32.74 0.78 12.42
CA LYS A 417 -32.87 0.99 10.97
C LYS A 417 -32.65 2.43 10.53
N ARG A 418 -32.63 3.38 11.48
CA ARG A 418 -32.40 4.80 11.20
C ARG A 418 -30.92 5.11 10.99
N LEU A 419 -30.02 4.22 11.43
CA LEU A 419 -28.59 4.37 11.24
C LEU A 419 -28.17 3.85 9.86
N PRO A 420 -27.16 4.47 9.20
CA PRO A 420 -26.64 4.01 7.93
C PRO A 420 -26.09 2.58 7.99
N ASN A 421 -26.21 1.87 6.87
CA ASN A 421 -25.77 0.48 6.76
C ASN A 421 -24.27 0.30 7.06
N GLN A 422 -23.45 1.28 6.70
CA GLN A 422 -22.01 1.32 6.95
C GLN A 422 -21.68 1.35 8.45
N LEU A 423 -22.31 2.23 9.21
CA LEU A 423 -22.14 2.30 10.67
C LEU A 423 -22.64 1.01 11.35
N ARG A 424 -23.79 0.49 10.90
CA ARG A 424 -24.34 -0.80 11.37
C ARG A 424 -23.38 -1.96 11.08
N ALA A 425 -22.73 -1.96 9.93
CA ALA A 425 -21.70 -2.94 9.58
C ALA A 425 -20.50 -2.87 10.52
N SER A 426 -20.02 -1.66 10.85
CA SER A 426 -18.92 -1.46 11.81
C SER A 426 -19.27 -1.99 13.21
N TYR A 427 -20.48 -1.73 13.71
CA TYR A 427 -20.94 -2.33 14.98
C TYR A 427 -21.10 -3.85 14.88
N CYS A 428 -21.56 -4.38 13.74
CA CYS A 428 -21.63 -5.81 13.51
C CYS A 428 -20.24 -6.46 13.54
N ALA A 429 -19.27 -5.86 12.85
CA ALA A 429 -17.88 -6.32 12.82
C ALA A 429 -17.27 -6.29 14.22
N LEU A 430 -17.59 -5.27 15.04
CA LEU A 430 -17.22 -5.27 16.45
C LEU A 430 -17.82 -6.45 17.21
N ILE A 431 -19.12 -6.76 17.04
CA ILE A 431 -19.75 -7.90 17.71
C ILE A 431 -19.10 -9.23 17.29
N MET A 432 -18.76 -9.37 16.00
CA MET A 432 -18.21 -10.61 15.42
C MET A 432 -16.71 -10.81 15.70
N GLY A 433 -15.89 -9.78 15.49
CA GLY A 433 -14.43 -9.83 15.69
C GLY A 433 -14.03 -9.93 17.16
N LYS A 434 -14.97 -9.61 18.05
CA LYS A 434 -14.84 -9.81 19.48
C LYS A 434 -15.25 -11.23 19.85
N SER A 435 -14.36 -11.92 20.57
CA SER A 435 -14.73 -12.98 21.50
C SER A 435 -15.51 -12.42 22.72
N TRP A 436 -16.50 -11.55 22.51
CA TRP A 436 -17.47 -11.08 23.52
C TRP A 436 -18.40 -12.19 24.02
N CYS A 437 -18.33 -13.36 23.38
CA CYS A 437 -19.05 -14.58 23.75
C CYS A 437 -18.76 -15.08 25.17
N ARG A 438 -17.82 -14.47 25.91
CA ARG A 438 -17.53 -14.82 27.30
C ARG A 438 -18.24 -13.97 28.35
N HIS A 439 -19.05 -12.97 27.99
CA HIS A 439 -19.96 -12.39 28.98
C HIS A 439 -20.98 -13.46 29.41
N LYS A 440 -20.93 -13.84 30.69
CA LYS A 440 -21.88 -14.75 31.33
C LYS A 440 -23.30 -14.33 30.91
N ARG A 441 -23.97 -15.20 30.14
CA ARG A 441 -25.27 -15.02 29.43
C ARG A 441 -25.16 -14.31 28.07
N PHE A 442 -24.72 -15.04 27.06
CA PHE A 442 -25.20 -14.83 25.69
C PHE A 442 -26.53 -15.57 25.54
N PRO A 443 -27.70 -14.91 25.50
CA PRO A 443 -28.96 -15.59 25.25
C PRO A 443 -28.93 -16.10 23.81
N ARG A 444 -29.12 -17.41 23.60
CA ARG A 444 -29.24 -18.03 22.27
C ARG A 444 -30.21 -17.28 21.34
N ALA A 445 -31.23 -16.64 21.91
CA ALA A 445 -32.18 -15.77 21.21
C ALA A 445 -31.56 -14.54 20.52
N GLN A 446 -30.46 -13.98 21.04
CA GLN A 446 -29.79 -12.82 20.45
C GLN A 446 -28.83 -13.23 19.32
N VAL A 447 -28.19 -14.41 19.42
CA VAL A 447 -27.43 -15.01 18.31
C VAL A 447 -28.36 -15.27 17.11
N LEU A 448 -29.53 -15.86 17.37
CA LEU A 448 -30.53 -16.11 16.32
C LEU A 448 -31.08 -14.79 15.71
N LYS A 449 -31.23 -13.73 16.51
CA LYS A 449 -31.57 -12.39 15.98
C LYS A 449 -30.45 -11.79 15.14
N LEU A 450 -29.19 -11.98 15.52
CA LEU A 450 -28.01 -11.54 14.75
C LEU A 450 -27.98 -12.25 13.38
N VAL A 451 -28.13 -13.58 13.38
CA VAL A 451 -28.20 -14.41 12.17
C VAL A 451 -29.39 -13.99 11.30
N HIS A 452 -30.56 -13.80 11.89
CA HIS A 452 -31.75 -13.33 11.18
C HIS A 452 -31.54 -11.96 10.53
N TYR A 453 -30.88 -11.02 11.22
CA TYR A 453 -30.57 -9.71 10.65
C TYR A 453 -29.51 -9.80 9.54
N LEU A 454 -28.46 -10.60 9.72
CA LEU A 454 -27.40 -10.80 8.72
C LEU A 454 -27.94 -11.40 7.42
N VAL A 455 -28.85 -12.38 7.51
CA VAL A 455 -29.48 -13.03 6.37
C VAL A 455 -30.57 -12.15 5.73
N ARG A 456 -31.41 -11.48 6.53
CA ARG A 456 -32.56 -10.71 6.03
C ARG A 456 -32.17 -9.41 5.33
N TYR A 457 -31.05 -8.79 5.71
CA TYR A 457 -30.61 -7.50 5.18
C TYR A 457 -29.51 -7.61 4.12
N GLY A 458 -29.19 -8.82 3.66
CA GLY A 458 -28.36 -9.02 2.47
C GLY A 458 -26.92 -8.54 2.62
N TYR A 459 -26.30 -8.75 3.78
CA TYR A 459 -24.89 -8.39 4.01
C TYR A 459 -23.88 -9.32 3.30
N TYR A 460 -24.35 -10.26 2.48
CA TYR A 460 -23.54 -11.18 1.70
C TYR A 460 -24.08 -11.27 0.27
N ALA A 461 -23.23 -11.02 -0.71
CA ALA A 461 -23.61 -10.96 -2.13
C ALA A 461 -23.63 -12.34 -2.82
N ASN A 462 -23.19 -13.41 -2.15
CA ASN A 462 -22.88 -14.71 -2.76
C ASN A 462 -22.88 -15.88 -1.74
N ASP A 463 -23.21 -17.09 -2.23
CA ASP A 463 -23.39 -18.32 -1.42
C ASP A 463 -22.12 -18.80 -0.68
N GLU A 464 -20.92 -18.45 -1.18
CA GLU A 464 -19.65 -18.80 -0.53
C GLU A 464 -19.43 -18.04 0.78
N ALA A 465 -19.73 -16.75 0.81
CA ALA A 465 -19.62 -15.93 2.03
C ALA A 465 -20.61 -16.39 3.12
N MET A 466 -21.77 -16.91 2.72
CA MET A 466 -22.71 -17.56 3.64
C MET A 466 -22.18 -18.89 4.20
N LYS A 467 -21.43 -19.68 3.43
CA LYS A 467 -20.80 -20.93 3.89
C LYS A 467 -19.65 -20.68 4.86
N GLU A 468 -18.84 -19.63 4.64
CA GLU A 468 -17.76 -19.24 5.55
C GLU A 468 -18.30 -18.76 6.90
N LEU A 469 -19.45 -18.09 6.91
CA LEU A 469 -20.10 -17.58 8.13
C LEU A 469 -20.80 -18.67 8.97
N LEU A 470 -21.28 -19.73 8.31
CA LEU A 470 -21.99 -20.84 8.96
C LEU A 470 -21.13 -21.53 10.03
N GLY A 471 -19.83 -21.70 9.81
CA GLY A 471 -18.92 -22.33 10.77
C GLY A 471 -18.83 -21.57 12.11
N PRO A 472 -18.43 -20.29 12.11
CA PRO A 472 -18.40 -19.45 13.31
C PRO A 472 -19.78 -19.30 13.99
N LEU A 473 -20.86 -19.15 13.22
CA LEU A 473 -22.22 -19.01 13.74
C LEU A 473 -22.75 -20.29 14.40
N LEU A 474 -22.47 -21.45 13.82
CA LEU A 474 -22.80 -22.75 14.42
C LEU A 474 -21.98 -22.99 15.68
N SER A 475 -20.70 -22.59 15.70
CA SER A 475 -19.86 -22.62 16.89
C SER A 475 -20.40 -21.72 18.02
N LEU A 476 -21.01 -20.59 17.68
CA LEU A 476 -21.66 -19.65 18.60
C LEU A 476 -22.98 -20.21 19.19
N LEU A 477 -23.69 -21.06 18.44
CA LEU A 477 -24.95 -21.67 18.86
C LEU A 477 -24.76 -22.96 19.67
N ASP A 478 -23.70 -23.74 19.39
CA ASP A 478 -23.50 -25.09 19.93
C ASP A 478 -22.91 -25.10 21.35
N SER A 479 -22.31 -24.00 21.84
CA SER A 479 -21.76 -23.88 23.22
C SER A 479 -20.72 -24.96 23.63
N ARG A 480 -20.32 -25.88 22.74
CA ARG A 480 -19.37 -26.99 23.02
C ARG A 480 -17.91 -26.54 23.14
N ASN A 481 -17.56 -25.38 22.61
CA ASN A 481 -16.23 -24.77 22.70
C ASN A 481 -16.10 -23.75 23.86
N ASP A 482 -17.14 -23.58 24.68
CA ASP A 482 -17.10 -22.72 25.85
C ASP A 482 -16.22 -23.36 26.94
N LYS A 483 -14.91 -23.06 26.91
CA LYS A 483 -14.06 -23.34 28.07
C LYS A 483 -14.45 -22.40 29.21
N TYR A 484 -15.21 -22.94 30.15
CA TYR A 484 -15.54 -22.32 31.44
C TYR A 484 -14.25 -21.81 32.12
N CYS A 485 -14.27 -20.55 32.56
CA CYS A 485 -13.30 -20.09 33.54
C CYS A 485 -13.78 -20.65 34.90
N PRO A 486 -12.96 -21.40 35.66
CA PRO A 486 -13.39 -21.88 36.97
C PRO A 486 -13.68 -20.66 37.87
N ASP A 487 -14.79 -20.72 38.60
CA ASP A 487 -15.18 -19.65 39.53
C ASP A 487 -14.07 -19.44 40.58
N ARG A 488 -13.88 -18.19 40.99
CA ARG A 488 -12.87 -17.75 41.98
C ARG A 488 -13.05 -18.32 43.39
N THR A 489 -13.93 -19.30 43.59
CA THR A 489 -14.22 -19.94 44.88
C THR A 489 -13.52 -21.28 45.11
N SER A 490 -12.77 -21.82 44.14
CA SER A 490 -12.04 -23.10 44.30
C SER A 490 -10.51 -22.96 44.26
N MET A 491 -9.97 -21.84 44.74
CA MET A 491 -8.52 -21.66 44.97
C MET A 491 -8.13 -21.77 46.46
N TYR A 492 -8.86 -22.60 47.20
CA TYR A 492 -8.37 -23.19 48.44
C TYR A 492 -8.67 -24.68 48.38
N TYR A 493 -7.68 -25.47 48.77
CA TYR A 493 -7.57 -26.93 48.73
C TYR A 493 -6.87 -27.52 47.51
N TYR A 494 -5.73 -28.14 47.84
CA TYR A 494 -4.81 -29.00 47.09
C TYR A 494 -3.51 -28.34 46.60
N TYR A 495 -2.52 -28.51 47.49
CA TYR A 495 -1.05 -28.48 47.40
C TYR A 495 -0.37 -27.91 46.16
#